data_AF-X1RUC7-F1
#
_entry.id   AF-X1RUC7-F1
#
_cell.length_a   1.000
_cell.length_b   1.000
_cell.length_c   1.000
_cell.angle_alpha   90.00
_cell.angle_beta   90.00
_cell.angle_gamma   90.00
#
_symmetry.space_group_name_H-M   'P 1'
#
loop_
_entity.id
_entity.type
_entity.pdbx_description
1 polymer ?
#
loop_
_entity_poly.entity_id
_entity_poly.type
_entity_poly.pdbx_seq_one_letter_code
_entity_poly.pdbx_strand_id
1 'polypeptide(L)'
;MQKMRKRDGKTVERRRVVPIDQGTLDMVREYLEWRKQFPYKGDLLFPITRQRVDQIYWKLGRRAGIKEIGDPAISKHRKLHPHVLRHSFAIHCVKRGMTIERLQKILGHSSPTTTSVYLQYSVADLHEDYDKVWEEDERTETKETTD
;
A
#
# COMPACT_ATOMS: atom_id res chain seq x y z
N MET A 1 -12.90 3.62 3.01
CA MET A 1 -13.06 4.58 4.12
C MET A 1 -13.21 3.81 5.40
N GLN A 2 -12.38 4.08 6.41
CA GLN A 2 -12.50 3.42 7.72
C GLN A 2 -12.95 4.49 8.72
N LYS A 3 -14.24 4.51 9.02
CA LYS A 3 -14.83 5.44 10.00
C LYS A 3 -14.81 4.74 11.36
N MET A 4 -13.93 5.15 12.26
CA MET A 4 -14.05 4.83 13.69
C MET A 4 -14.70 6.04 14.37
N ARG A 5 -15.88 5.84 14.95
CA ARG A 5 -16.53 6.81 15.84
C ARG A 5 -15.85 6.74 17.20
N LYS A 6 -15.27 7.84 17.68
CA LYS A 6 -14.97 8.03 19.11
C LYS A 6 -16.21 8.56 19.83
N ARG A 7 -16.24 8.35 21.15
CA ARG A 7 -17.36 8.59 22.08
C ARG A 7 -17.82 10.06 22.18
N ASP A 8 -17.08 11.02 21.60
CA ASP A 8 -17.33 12.47 21.71
C ASP A 8 -17.88 13.15 20.44
N GLY A 9 -18.46 12.40 19.49
CA GLY A 9 -19.18 12.97 18.34
C GLY A 9 -18.34 13.71 17.27
N LYS A 10 -17.08 14.09 17.57
CA LYS A 10 -16.15 14.69 16.60
C LYS A 10 -15.54 13.62 15.70
N THR A 11 -15.99 13.58 14.45
CA THR A 11 -15.39 12.75 13.41
C THR A 11 -14.03 13.35 13.04
N VAL A 12 -12.95 12.79 13.55
CA VAL A 12 -11.59 13.17 13.12
C VAL A 12 -11.39 12.68 11.69
N GLU A 13 -11.45 13.60 10.74
CA GLU A 13 -11.24 13.29 9.33
C GLU A 13 -9.74 13.10 9.06
N ARG A 14 -9.30 11.84 9.03
CA ARG A 14 -7.92 11.49 8.64
C ARG A 14 -7.78 11.60 7.12
N ARG A 15 -7.55 12.82 6.64
CA ARG A 15 -7.11 13.07 5.27
C ARG A 15 -5.69 12.52 5.10
N ARG A 16 -5.44 11.85 3.97
CA ARG A 16 -4.12 11.38 3.58
C ARG A 16 -3.91 11.60 2.10
N VAL A 17 -2.68 11.87 1.73
CA VAL A 17 -2.24 11.96 0.34
C VAL A 17 -1.60 10.62 -0.02
N VAL A 18 -2.03 10.03 -1.12
CA VAL A 18 -1.46 8.80 -1.67
C VAL A 18 -0.82 9.16 -3.00
N PRO A 19 0.51 8.98 -3.16
CA PRO A 19 1.13 9.19 -4.45
C PRO A 19 0.59 8.16 -5.45
N ILE A 20 0.26 8.61 -6.64
CA ILE A 20 -0.14 7.79 -7.77
C ILE A 20 0.81 8.10 -8.92
N ASP A 21 1.14 7.09 -9.71
CA ASP A 21 1.96 7.27 -10.91
C ASP A 21 1.17 8.01 -12.00
N GLN A 22 1.91 8.54 -12.97
CA GLN A 22 1.33 9.32 -14.07
C GLN A 22 0.34 8.49 -14.90
N GLY A 23 0.64 7.20 -15.15
CA GLY A 23 -0.25 6.32 -15.89
C GLY A 23 -1.59 6.10 -15.19
N THR A 24 -1.58 5.86 -13.87
CA THR A 24 -2.81 5.77 -13.07
C THR A 24 -3.60 7.09 -13.10
N LEU A 25 -2.92 8.23 -13.01
CA LEU A 25 -3.56 9.53 -13.09
C LEU A 25 -4.25 9.75 -14.45
N ASP A 26 -3.62 9.32 -15.53
CA ASP A 26 -4.17 9.42 -16.88
C ASP A 26 -5.39 8.50 -17.06
N MET A 27 -5.37 7.28 -16.51
CA MET A 27 -6.56 6.40 -16.49
C MET A 27 -7.74 7.03 -15.72
N VAL A 28 -7.46 7.72 -14.61
CA VAL A 28 -8.50 8.43 -13.84
C VAL A 28 -9.07 9.60 -14.65
N ARG A 29 -8.23 10.35 -15.38
CA ARG A 29 -8.68 11.44 -16.26
C ARG A 29 -9.55 10.92 -17.40
N GLU A 30 -9.13 9.85 -18.06
CA GLU A 30 -9.91 9.19 -19.11
C GLU A 30 -11.27 8.72 -18.57
N TYR A 31 -11.27 8.09 -17.39
CA TYR A 31 -12.50 7.68 -16.72
C TYR A 31 -13.43 8.87 -16.44
N LEU A 32 -12.90 9.98 -15.93
CA LEU A 32 -13.68 11.19 -15.63
C LEU A 32 -14.28 11.80 -16.90
N GLU A 33 -13.54 11.78 -18.02
CA GLU A 33 -14.05 12.25 -19.31
C GLU A 33 -15.20 11.37 -19.81
N TRP A 34 -15.01 10.05 -19.81
CA TRP A 34 -16.08 9.10 -20.13
C TRP A 34 -17.28 9.24 -19.19
N ARG A 35 -17.05 9.51 -17.90
CA ARG A 35 -18.10 9.67 -16.89
C ARG A 35 -19.01 10.86 -17.17
N LYS A 36 -18.55 11.92 -17.87
CA LYS A 36 -19.39 13.05 -18.27
C LYS A 36 -20.61 12.63 -19.09
N GLN A 37 -20.49 11.55 -19.87
CA GLN A 37 -21.59 10.99 -20.67
C GLN A 37 -22.70 10.38 -19.80
N PHE A 38 -22.38 10.04 -18.54
CA PHE A 38 -23.29 9.40 -17.60
C PHE A 38 -23.22 10.10 -16.24
N PRO A 39 -23.77 11.31 -16.06
CA PRO A 39 -23.57 12.07 -14.82
C PRO A 39 -24.10 11.35 -13.57
N TYR A 40 -23.34 11.42 -12.47
CA TYR A 40 -23.77 11.01 -11.12
C TYR A 40 -24.04 12.25 -10.28
N LYS A 41 -25.13 12.27 -9.50
CA LYS A 41 -25.46 13.40 -8.61
C LYS A 41 -24.88 13.29 -7.19
N GLY A 42 -24.02 12.30 -6.92
CA GLY A 42 -23.43 12.11 -5.59
C GLY A 42 -21.92 12.34 -5.56
N ASP A 43 -21.36 12.38 -4.35
CA ASP A 43 -19.96 12.75 -4.10
C ASP A 43 -18.93 11.63 -4.38
N LEU A 44 -19.38 10.50 -4.93
CA LEU A 44 -18.51 9.35 -5.16
C LEU A 44 -17.80 9.47 -6.50
N LEU A 45 -16.46 9.40 -6.46
CA LEU A 45 -15.63 9.28 -7.66
C LEU A 45 -16.02 8.04 -8.49
N PHE A 46 -16.22 6.90 -7.81
CA PHE A 46 -16.71 5.67 -8.42
C PHE A 46 -18.04 5.28 -7.78
N PRO A 47 -19.19 5.45 -8.47
CA PRO A 47 -20.51 5.09 -7.94
C PRO A 47 -20.75 3.57 -8.09
N ILE A 48 -19.91 2.76 -7.47
CA ILE A 48 -19.95 1.29 -7.52
C ILE A 48 -20.04 0.71 -6.12
N THR A 49 -20.78 -0.39 -5.98
CA THR A 49 -20.90 -1.09 -4.70
C THR A 49 -19.65 -1.90 -4.40
N ARG A 50 -19.41 -2.19 -3.12
CA ARG A 50 -18.32 -3.09 -2.69
C ARG A 50 -18.38 -4.46 -3.38
N GLN A 51 -19.58 -5.04 -3.45
CA GLN A 51 -19.80 -6.32 -4.14
C GLN A 51 -19.38 -6.25 -5.60
N ARG A 52 -19.67 -5.12 -6.28
CA ARG A 52 -19.25 -4.92 -7.67
C ARG A 52 -17.73 -4.82 -7.80
N VAL A 53 -17.07 -4.13 -6.88
CA VAL A 53 -15.61 -4.06 -6.81
C VAL A 53 -15.00 -5.46 -6.68
N ASP A 54 -15.52 -6.29 -5.77
CA ASP A 54 -15.04 -7.65 -5.57
C ASP A 54 -15.22 -8.52 -6.83
N GLN A 55 -16.35 -8.38 -7.54
CA GLN A 55 -16.57 -9.05 -8.84
C GLN A 55 -15.58 -8.60 -9.91
N ILE A 56 -15.27 -7.29 -9.98
CA ILE A 56 -14.30 -6.75 -10.93
C ILE A 56 -12.93 -7.37 -10.66
N TYR A 57 -12.47 -7.38 -9.41
CA TYR A 57 -11.19 -7.99 -9.03
C TYR A 57 -11.14 -9.47 -9.35
N TRP A 58 -12.21 -10.21 -9.06
CA TRP A 58 -12.26 -11.64 -9.39
C TRP A 58 -12.16 -11.88 -10.91
N LYS A 59 -12.86 -11.07 -11.73
CA LYS A 59 -12.78 -11.15 -13.19
C LYS A 59 -11.37 -10.80 -13.70
N LEU A 60 -10.76 -9.75 -13.17
CA LEU A 60 -9.40 -9.35 -13.52
C LEU A 60 -8.38 -10.43 -13.14
N GLY A 61 -8.47 -10.99 -11.94
CA GLY A 61 -7.61 -12.08 -11.49
C GLY A 61 -7.71 -13.29 -12.42
N ARG A 62 -8.93 -13.70 -12.79
CA ARG A 62 -9.14 -14.79 -13.75
C ARG A 62 -8.53 -14.49 -15.12
N ARG A 63 -8.70 -13.26 -15.64
CA ARG A 63 -8.12 -12.83 -16.92
C ARG A 63 -6.58 -12.81 -16.88
N ALA A 64 -6.01 -12.45 -15.74
CA ALA A 64 -4.57 -12.42 -15.51
C ALA A 64 -3.97 -13.80 -15.18
N GLY A 65 -4.77 -14.88 -15.19
CA GLY A 65 -4.31 -16.23 -14.84
C GLY A 65 -4.14 -16.48 -13.33
N ILE A 66 -4.49 -15.52 -12.48
CA ILE A 66 -4.41 -15.61 -11.02
C ILE A 66 -5.66 -16.34 -10.51
N LYS A 67 -5.59 -17.69 -10.52
CA LYS A 67 -6.69 -18.56 -10.09
C LYS A 67 -6.75 -18.74 -8.57
N GLU A 68 -5.59 -18.82 -7.93
CA GLU A 68 -5.45 -18.97 -6.49
C GLU A 68 -4.34 -18.08 -5.94
N ILE A 69 -4.53 -17.59 -4.71
CA ILE A 69 -3.49 -16.91 -3.94
C ILE A 69 -3.07 -17.88 -2.86
N GLY A 70 -1.81 -18.33 -2.94
CA GLY A 70 -1.31 -19.47 -2.16
C GLY A 70 -0.80 -19.13 -0.77
N ASP A 71 -0.52 -17.86 -0.47
CA ASP A 71 0.06 -17.47 0.82
C ASP A 71 -1.03 -17.08 1.85
N PRO A 72 -1.22 -17.87 2.93
CA PRO A 72 -2.18 -17.57 3.99
C PRO A 72 -1.87 -16.28 4.75
N ALA A 73 -0.61 -15.81 4.74
CA ALA A 73 -0.21 -14.53 5.32
C ALA A 73 -0.74 -13.34 4.51
N ILE A 74 -0.91 -13.54 3.20
CA ILE A 74 -1.45 -12.52 2.27
C ILE A 74 -2.98 -12.53 2.30
N SER A 75 -3.61 -13.71 2.34
CA SER A 75 -5.05 -13.80 2.58
C SER A 75 -5.58 -15.17 3.02
N LYS A 76 -6.63 -15.12 3.86
CA LYS A 76 -7.53 -16.25 4.14
C LYS A 76 -8.40 -16.66 2.95
N HIS A 77 -8.55 -15.80 1.95
CA HIS A 77 -9.36 -16.08 0.76
C HIS A 77 -8.47 -16.51 -0.41
N ARG A 78 -8.77 -17.66 -1.02
CA ARG A 78 -8.05 -18.20 -2.20
C ARG A 78 -8.31 -17.43 -3.51
N LYS A 79 -8.82 -16.19 -3.46
CA LYS A 79 -9.23 -15.41 -4.64
C LYS A 79 -8.73 -13.97 -4.55
N LEU A 80 -8.47 -13.35 -5.69
CA LEU A 80 -8.06 -11.93 -5.75
C LEU A 80 -9.18 -11.02 -5.22
N HIS A 81 -8.83 -10.15 -4.27
CA HIS A 81 -9.71 -9.14 -3.67
C HIS A 81 -8.85 -7.97 -3.14
N PRO A 82 -9.46 -6.82 -2.77
CA PRO A 82 -8.74 -5.60 -2.45
C PRO A 82 -7.65 -5.73 -1.36
N HIS A 83 -7.87 -6.58 -0.35
CA HIS A 83 -6.90 -6.74 0.74
C HIS A 83 -5.61 -7.43 0.30
N VAL A 84 -5.68 -8.41 -0.61
CA VAL A 84 -4.48 -9.07 -1.20
C VAL A 84 -3.65 -8.04 -1.94
N LEU A 85 -4.27 -7.22 -2.78
CA LEU A 85 -3.56 -6.22 -3.56
C LEU A 85 -2.88 -5.18 -2.66
N ARG A 86 -3.58 -4.74 -1.61
CA ARG A 86 -2.99 -3.85 -0.59
C ARG A 86 -1.77 -4.51 0.07
N HIS A 87 -1.88 -5.78 0.42
CA HIS A 87 -0.80 -6.51 1.07
C HIS A 87 0.39 -6.71 0.12
N SER A 88 0.13 -7.06 -1.13
CA SER A 88 1.14 -7.23 -2.17
C SER A 88 1.87 -5.91 -2.46
N PHE A 89 1.14 -4.80 -2.54
CA PHE A 89 1.72 -3.45 -2.65
C PHE A 89 2.65 -3.14 -1.46
N ALA A 90 2.19 -3.44 -0.25
CA ALA A 90 2.96 -3.18 0.96
C ALA A 90 4.26 -4.02 1.02
N ILE A 91 4.19 -5.33 0.76
CA ILE A 91 5.38 -6.18 0.63
C ILE A 91 6.31 -5.64 -0.45
N HIS A 92 5.77 -5.27 -1.62
CA HIS A 92 6.57 -4.76 -2.72
C HIS A 92 7.34 -3.48 -2.35
N CYS A 93 6.69 -2.56 -1.64
CA CYS A 93 7.33 -1.34 -1.15
C CYS A 93 8.46 -1.65 -0.16
N VAL A 94 8.22 -2.54 0.83
CA VAL A 94 9.26 -2.92 1.81
C VAL A 94 10.44 -3.60 1.13
N LYS A 95 10.19 -4.55 0.22
CA LYS A 95 11.25 -5.22 -0.56
C LYS A 95 12.03 -4.29 -1.49
N ARG A 96 11.55 -3.07 -1.71
CA ARG A 96 12.23 -2.02 -2.49
C ARG A 96 12.91 -0.98 -1.60
N GLY A 97 13.05 -1.26 -0.29
CA GLY A 97 13.71 -0.39 0.67
C GLY A 97 12.84 0.76 1.20
N MET A 98 11.52 0.73 1.00
CA MET A 98 10.65 1.73 1.63
C MET A 98 10.53 1.44 3.12
N THR A 99 10.88 2.44 3.94
CA THR A 99 10.73 2.31 5.40
C THR A 99 9.27 2.10 5.79
N ILE A 100 9.07 1.30 6.84
CA ILE A 100 7.76 0.93 7.35
C ILE A 100 6.94 2.16 7.74
N GLU A 101 7.57 3.20 8.29
CA GLU A 101 6.91 4.44 8.72
C GLU A 101 6.35 5.20 7.51
N ARG A 102 7.10 5.25 6.40
CA ARG A 102 6.65 5.86 5.14
C ARG A 102 5.48 5.07 4.57
N LEU A 103 5.58 3.74 4.57
CA LEU A 103 4.51 2.87 4.10
C LEU A 103 3.23 2.99 4.96
N GLN A 104 3.36 3.10 6.28
CA GLN A 104 2.23 3.31 7.19
C GLN A 104 1.50 4.62 6.91
N LYS A 105 2.21 5.70 6.55
CA LYS A 105 1.60 6.98 6.14
C LYS A 105 0.76 6.81 4.88
N ILE A 106 1.25 6.06 3.89
CA ILE A 106 0.54 5.79 2.63
C ILE A 106 -0.71 4.91 2.89
N LEU A 107 -0.56 3.86 3.69
CA LEU A 107 -1.65 2.91 3.98
C LEU A 107 -2.64 3.43 5.02
N GLY A 108 -2.29 4.43 5.83
CA GLY A 108 -3.16 4.99 6.87
C GLY A 108 -3.53 4.02 7.98
N HIS A 109 -2.67 3.04 8.28
CA HIS A 109 -2.87 2.11 9.39
C HIS A 109 -2.57 2.82 10.71
N SER A 110 -3.55 2.89 11.63
CA SER A 110 -3.35 3.46 12.97
C SER A 110 -3.01 2.42 14.03
N SER A 111 -2.79 1.17 13.64
CA SER A 111 -2.47 0.05 14.55
C SER A 111 -1.19 -0.65 14.07
N PRO A 112 -0.21 -0.90 14.98
CA PRO A 112 1.03 -1.60 14.66
C PRO A 112 0.86 -3.05 14.18
N THR A 113 -0.29 -3.69 14.41
CA THR A 113 -0.46 -5.13 14.27
C THR A 113 -0.44 -5.66 12.83
N THR A 114 -0.62 -4.78 11.82
CA THR A 114 -0.43 -5.15 10.39
C THR A 114 1.01 -4.96 9.91
N THR A 115 1.86 -4.35 10.72
CA THR A 115 3.23 -3.97 10.37
C THR A 115 4.21 -5.11 10.57
N SER A 116 3.99 -5.96 11.58
CA SER A 116 4.81 -7.14 11.86
C SER A 116 4.83 -8.13 10.69
N VAL A 117 3.72 -8.24 9.95
CA VAL A 117 3.63 -9.07 8.75
C VAL A 117 4.48 -8.50 7.61
N TYR A 118 4.78 -7.20 7.59
CA TYR A 118 5.70 -6.63 6.60
C TYR A 118 7.16 -6.74 7.03
N LEU A 119 7.41 -6.68 8.34
CA LEU A 119 8.76 -6.82 8.89
C LEU A 119 9.39 -8.14 8.44
N GLN A 120 8.66 -9.26 8.48
CA GLN A 120 9.15 -10.58 8.03
C GLN A 120 9.67 -10.58 6.57
N TYR A 121 9.16 -9.68 5.72
CA TYR A 121 9.58 -9.56 4.32
C TYR A 121 10.71 -8.53 4.11
N SER A 122 11.06 -7.76 5.15
CA SER A 122 12.25 -6.89 5.22
C SER A 122 13.50 -7.65 5.67
N VAL A 123 13.32 -8.73 6.46
CA VAL A 123 14.40 -9.51 7.09
C VAL A 123 15.41 -10.10 6.10
N ALA A 124 15.04 -10.22 4.82
CA ALA A 124 15.96 -10.71 3.78
C ALA A 124 17.26 -9.89 3.68
N ASP A 125 17.24 -8.62 4.10
CA ASP A 125 18.38 -7.71 4.02
C ASP A 125 18.95 -7.35 5.41
N LEU A 126 18.55 -8.03 6.50
CA LEU A 126 18.97 -7.66 7.87
C LEU A 126 20.49 -7.66 8.06
N HIS A 127 21.20 -8.57 7.39
CA HIS A 127 22.66 -8.62 7.43
C HIS A 127 23.27 -7.42 6.70
N GLU A 128 22.76 -7.12 5.50
CA GLU A 128 23.24 -5.99 4.69
C GLU A 128 22.90 -4.63 5.34
N ASP A 129 21.71 -4.50 5.93
CA ASP A 129 21.29 -3.31 6.66
C ASP A 129 22.08 -3.14 7.96
N TYR A 130 22.43 -4.24 8.64
CA TYR A 130 23.31 -4.19 9.82
C TYR A 130 24.72 -3.76 9.42
N ASP A 131 25.30 -4.37 8.38
CA ASP A 131 26.64 -4.05 7.90
C ASP A 131 26.76 -2.58 7.47
N LYS A 132 25.74 -2.03 6.79
CA LYS A 132 25.70 -0.59 6.40
C LYS A 132 25.75 0.38 7.57
N VAL A 133 25.15 0.05 8.71
CA VAL A 133 25.18 0.92 9.91
C VAL A 133 26.60 1.06 10.45
N TRP A 134 27.40 -0.01 10.35
CA TRP A 134 28.75 -0.06 10.89
C TRP A 134 29.82 0.29 9.84
N GLU A 135 29.53 0.22 8.53
CA GLU A 135 30.43 0.64 7.45
C GLU A 135 30.61 2.17 7.31
N GLU A 136 29.69 2.98 7.83
CA GLU A 136 29.79 4.45 7.77
C GLU A 136 30.76 5.02 8.82
N ASP A 137 30.95 4.33 9.96
CA ASP A 137 31.83 4.77 11.04
C ASP A 137 33.34 4.62 10.70
N GLU A 138 33.73 3.69 9.81
CA GLU A 138 35.16 3.51 9.45
C GLU A 138 35.69 4.55 8.43
N ARG A 139 34.81 5.32 7.76
CA ARG A 139 35.22 6.33 6.76
C ARG A 139 35.50 7.72 7.33
N THR A 140 35.11 7.98 8.57
CA THR A 140 35.35 9.26 9.25
C THR A 140 36.71 9.29 9.96
N GLU A 141 37.21 8.15 10.44
CA GLU A 141 38.52 8.07 11.13
C GLU A 141 39.73 8.18 10.18
N THR A 142 39.59 7.83 8.90
CA THR A 142 40.71 7.82 7.94
C THR A 142 41.04 9.19 7.32
N LYS A 143 40.29 10.26 7.64
CA LYS A 143 40.53 11.61 7.11
C LYS A 143 41.20 12.59 8.07
N GLU A 144 41.44 12.20 9.33
CA GLU A 144 42.03 13.09 10.35
C GLU A 144 43.54 12.87 10.62
N THR A 145 44.21 11.95 9.91
CA THR A 145 45.62 11.60 10.18
C THR A 145 46.60 11.94 9.06
N THR A 146 46.30 12.91 8.19
CA THR A 146 47.29 13.44 7.24
C THR A 146 47.18 14.95 7.13
N ASP A 147 47.75 15.64 8.11
CA ASP A 147 48.25 17.02 8.00
C ASP A 147 49.58 17.10 8.76
#